data_AF-A0A1V6F683-F1
#
_entry.id   AF-A0A1V6F683-F1
#
_cell.length_a   1.000
_cell.length_b   1.000
_cell.length_c   1.000
_cell.angle_alpha   90.00
_cell.angle_beta   90.00
_cell.angle_gamma   90.00
#
_symmetry.space_group_name_H-M   'P 1'
#
loop_
_entity.id
_entity.type
_entity.pdbx_description
1 polymer ?
#
loop_
_entity_poly.entity_id
_entity_poly.type
_entity_poly.pdbx_seq_one_letter_code
_entity_poly.pdbx_strand_id
1 'polypeptide(L)'
;MLKNQQGSVLFWVLSAVLAIALIAILALSGMFNLDPEKNTDDCTTNMKNIWVAANDYVLETQQDFNGDLNMLRTTTKPGSKQPYLTEEKYCPELQGEKTEYQVFGKYLYEVIDGETKHYSGILVFCPNIADFPAHVLDKAFYDNMSTTKIQNVMISDLALIDSAKKSAKQRSEEIQKYLNYWKNTPHKEFNAANSDPALVQWRQSLAPAAPSQSDFFSEENIIEEATPPETETE
;
A
#
# COMPACT_ATOMS: atom_id res chain seq x y z
N MET A 1 -9.31 -59.94 -49.99
CA MET A 1 -8.77 -59.36 -48.75
C MET A 1 -8.88 -57.85 -48.84
N LEU A 2 -9.92 -57.25 -48.26
CA LEU A 2 -10.10 -55.79 -48.11
C LEU A 2 -11.10 -55.57 -46.98
N LYS A 3 -10.62 -55.69 -45.74
CA LYS A 3 -11.34 -55.21 -44.57
C LYS A 3 -10.29 -54.66 -43.63
N ASN A 4 -10.53 -53.45 -43.14
CA ASN A 4 -9.83 -52.77 -42.05
C ASN A 4 -8.71 -51.76 -42.39
N GLN A 5 -8.94 -50.84 -43.33
CA GLN A 5 -8.17 -49.58 -43.39
C GLN A 5 -8.89 -48.37 -42.75
N GLN A 6 -10.21 -48.41 -42.59
CA GLN A 6 -10.98 -47.30 -41.99
C GLN A 6 -10.80 -47.18 -40.47
N GLY A 7 -10.51 -48.28 -39.76
CA GLY A 7 -10.26 -48.26 -38.32
C GLY A 7 -8.97 -47.53 -37.94
N SER A 8 -7.95 -47.57 -38.80
CA SER A 8 -6.65 -46.91 -38.55
C SER A 8 -6.76 -45.40 -38.66
N VAL A 9 -7.45 -44.90 -39.70
CA VAL A 9 -7.61 -43.44 -39.91
C VAL A 9 -8.48 -42.82 -38.81
N LEU A 10 -9.57 -43.48 -38.42
CA LEU A 10 -10.45 -42.98 -37.36
C LEU A 10 -9.72 -42.91 -36.01
N PHE A 11 -8.93 -43.94 -35.67
CA PHE A 11 -8.12 -43.95 -34.46
C PHE A 11 -7.06 -42.85 -34.47
N TRP A 12 -6.42 -42.61 -35.61
CA TRP A 12 -5.40 -41.57 -35.76
C TRP A 12 -5.98 -40.17 -35.56
N VAL A 13 -7.16 -39.90 -36.14
CA VAL A 13 -7.87 -38.63 -35.96
C VAL A 13 -8.32 -38.44 -34.51
N LEU A 14 -8.89 -39.46 -33.88
CA LEU A 14 -9.31 -39.39 -32.46
C LEU A 14 -8.11 -39.17 -31.53
N SER A 15 -6.99 -39.83 -31.79
CA SER A 15 -5.76 -39.68 -31.00
C SER A 15 -5.14 -38.29 -31.16
N ALA A 16 -5.17 -37.73 -32.38
CA ALA A 16 -4.72 -36.36 -32.64
C ALA A 16 -5.58 -35.32 -31.91
N VAL A 17 -6.91 -35.47 -31.92
CA VAL A 17 -7.82 -34.57 -31.19
C VAL A 17 -7.60 -34.66 -29.68
N LEU A 18 -7.39 -35.86 -29.14
CA LEU A 18 -7.09 -36.06 -27.72
C LEU A 18 -5.76 -35.43 -27.31
N ALA A 19 -4.73 -35.55 -28.15
CA ALA A 19 -3.43 -34.92 -27.93
C ALA A 19 -3.53 -33.39 -27.93
N ILE A 20 -4.29 -32.81 -28.87
CA ILE A 20 -4.54 -31.36 -28.92
C ILE A 20 -5.32 -30.91 -27.67
N ALA A 21 -6.32 -31.67 -27.22
CA ALA A 21 -7.08 -31.36 -26.01
C ALA A 21 -6.20 -31.38 -24.75
N LEU A 22 -5.30 -32.35 -24.63
CA LEU A 22 -4.33 -32.43 -23.53
C LEU A 22 -3.36 -31.25 -23.54
N ILE A 23 -2.82 -30.89 -24.71
CA ILE A 23 -1.94 -29.71 -24.85
C ILE A 23 -2.71 -28.43 -24.48
N ALA A 24 -3.98 -28.31 -24.88
CA ALA A 24 -4.82 -27.17 -24.55
C ALA A 24 -5.07 -27.07 -23.04
N ILE A 25 -5.40 -28.16 -22.35
CA ILE A 25 -5.63 -28.16 -20.89
C ILE A 25 -4.35 -27.79 -20.13
N LEU A 26 -3.19 -28.31 -20.55
CA LEU A 26 -1.90 -27.97 -19.96
C LEU A 26 -1.51 -26.50 -20.24
N ALA A 27 -1.76 -26.01 -21.46
CA ALA A 27 -1.54 -24.61 -21.82
C ALA A 27 -2.49 -23.65 -21.07
N LEU A 28 -3.73 -24.07 -20.80
CA LEU A 28 -4.68 -23.31 -19.99
C LEU A 28 -4.14 -23.12 -18.57
N SER A 29 -3.62 -24.17 -17.92
CA SER A 29 -3.07 -24.04 -16.56
C SER A 29 -1.90 -23.05 -16.47
N GLY A 30 -1.12 -22.86 -17.55
CA GLY A 30 -0.07 -21.85 -17.61
C GLY A 30 -0.56 -20.40 -17.84
N MET A 31 -1.81 -20.23 -18.28
CA MET A 31 -2.46 -18.91 -18.46
C MET A 31 -3.24 -18.44 -17.23
N PHE A 32 -3.65 -19.35 -16.34
CA PHE A 32 -4.34 -18.99 -15.11
C PHE A 32 -3.34 -18.73 -13.98
N ASN A 33 -3.56 -17.63 -13.27
CA ASN A 33 -2.71 -17.14 -12.20
C ASN A 33 -2.65 -18.18 -11.06
N LEU A 34 -1.59 -18.99 -11.02
CA LEU A 34 -1.54 -20.22 -10.23
C LEU A 34 -1.28 -20.01 -8.74
N ASP A 35 -0.90 -18.81 -8.30
CA ASP A 35 -0.68 -18.52 -6.89
C ASP A 35 -0.86 -17.01 -6.57
N PRO A 36 -2.03 -16.59 -6.08
CA PRO A 36 -2.29 -15.19 -5.73
C PRO A 36 -1.46 -14.71 -4.52
N GLU A 37 -1.03 -15.63 -3.65
CA GLU A 37 -0.19 -15.30 -2.50
C GLU A 37 1.22 -14.96 -2.99
N LYS A 38 1.77 -15.79 -3.88
CA LYS A 38 3.06 -15.51 -4.52
C LYS A 38 3.06 -14.18 -5.27
N ASN A 39 1.99 -13.85 -5.99
CA ASN A 39 1.90 -12.57 -6.68
C ASN A 39 1.86 -11.38 -5.72
N THR A 40 1.18 -11.53 -4.59
CA THR A 40 1.19 -10.53 -3.53
C THR A 40 2.60 -10.35 -2.97
N ASP A 41 3.32 -11.45 -2.71
CA ASP A 41 4.70 -11.43 -2.22
C ASP A 41 5.68 -10.80 -3.22
N ASP A 42 5.58 -11.15 -4.50
CA ASP A 42 6.39 -10.58 -5.56
C ASP A 42 6.08 -9.08 -5.75
N CYS A 43 4.80 -8.71 -5.68
CA CYS A 43 4.37 -7.31 -5.75
C CYS A 43 4.93 -6.51 -4.57
N THR A 44 4.77 -7.01 -3.34
CA THR A 44 5.29 -6.34 -2.14
C THR A 44 6.81 -6.28 -2.15
N THR A 45 7.51 -7.33 -2.58
CA THR A 45 8.97 -7.33 -2.74
C THR A 45 9.42 -6.26 -3.75
N ASN A 46 8.70 -6.10 -4.85
CA ASN A 46 8.96 -5.03 -5.81
C ASN A 46 8.75 -3.64 -5.20
N MET A 47 7.65 -3.45 -4.47
CA MET A 47 7.39 -2.20 -3.75
C MET A 47 8.47 -1.89 -2.71
N LYS A 48 8.95 -2.88 -1.95
CA LYS A 48 10.04 -2.73 -0.96
C LYS A 48 11.34 -2.28 -1.62
N ASN A 49 11.72 -2.91 -2.74
CA ASN A 49 12.92 -2.53 -3.48
C ASN A 49 12.85 -1.08 -4.01
N ILE A 50 11.68 -0.71 -4.53
CA ILE A 50 11.43 0.66 -5.01
C ILE A 50 11.47 1.64 -3.85
N TRP A 51 10.89 1.29 -2.69
CA TRP A 51 10.91 2.11 -1.49
C TRP A 51 12.34 2.40 -1.04
N VAL A 52 13.21 1.39 -0.99
CA VAL A 52 14.63 1.56 -0.62
C VAL A 52 15.33 2.48 -1.61
N ALA A 53 15.15 2.24 -2.91
CA ALA A 53 15.75 3.07 -3.97
C ALA A 53 15.32 4.55 -3.88
N ALA A 54 14.03 4.80 -3.64
CA ALA A 54 13.48 6.14 -3.50
C ALA A 54 13.94 6.81 -2.19
N ASN A 55 14.01 6.06 -1.09
CA ASN A 55 14.50 6.58 0.19
C ASN A 55 15.95 7.02 0.10
N ASP A 56 16.82 6.19 -0.47
CA ASP A 56 18.23 6.52 -0.71
C ASP A 56 18.35 7.79 -1.56
N TYR A 57 17.59 7.85 -2.67
CA TYR A 57 17.58 9.03 -3.55
C TYR A 57 17.19 10.30 -2.81
N VAL A 58 16.10 10.27 -2.02
CA VAL A 58 15.59 11.45 -1.31
C VAL A 58 16.57 11.92 -0.23
N LEU A 59 17.20 10.99 0.50
CA LEU A 59 18.17 11.33 1.55
C LEU A 59 19.46 11.90 0.97
N GLU A 60 19.95 11.32 -0.14
CA GLU A 60 21.20 11.73 -0.77
C GLU A 60 21.06 13.04 -1.55
N THR A 61 19.92 13.25 -2.22
CA THR A 61 19.65 14.47 -2.99
C THR A 61 19.05 15.59 -2.15
N GLN A 62 18.49 15.27 -0.98
CA GLN A 62 17.77 16.20 -0.10
C GLN A 62 16.63 16.92 -0.83
N GLN A 63 15.94 16.21 -1.72
CA GLN A 63 14.88 16.73 -2.57
C GLN A 63 13.68 15.79 -2.60
N ASP A 64 12.51 16.35 -2.87
CA ASP A 64 11.30 15.58 -3.09
C ASP A 64 11.46 14.70 -4.34
N PHE A 65 10.96 13.47 -4.26
CA PHE A 65 10.91 12.55 -5.38
C PHE A 65 9.50 12.53 -5.98
N ASN A 66 9.41 12.92 -7.25
CA ASN A 66 8.16 13.11 -7.98
C ASN A 66 7.43 11.80 -8.38
N GLY A 67 8.11 10.66 -8.26
CA GLY A 67 7.58 9.34 -8.60
C GLY A 67 8.05 8.77 -9.94
N ASP A 68 8.93 9.45 -10.69
CA ASP A 68 9.46 8.92 -11.95
C ASP A 68 10.51 7.84 -11.71
N LEU A 69 10.12 6.57 -11.89
CA LEU A 69 11.01 5.44 -11.69
C LEU A 69 12.16 5.38 -12.69
N ASN A 70 12.04 6.02 -13.86
CA ASN A 70 13.16 6.13 -14.80
C ASN A 70 14.31 6.94 -14.20
N MET A 71 14.00 7.95 -13.39
CA MET A 71 15.01 8.73 -12.68
C MET A 71 15.83 7.83 -11.74
N LEU A 72 15.17 6.93 -11.00
CA LEU A 72 15.87 5.97 -10.14
C LEU A 72 16.71 4.96 -10.94
N ARG A 73 16.28 4.61 -12.16
CA ARG A 73 16.99 3.69 -13.06
C ARG A 73 18.17 4.30 -13.80
N THR A 74 18.17 5.62 -13.96
CA THR A 74 19.20 6.33 -14.74
C THR A 74 20.18 7.11 -13.89
N THR A 75 19.79 7.46 -12.66
CA THR A 75 20.67 8.18 -11.73
C THR A 75 21.56 7.20 -10.99
N THR A 76 22.88 7.35 -11.13
CA THR A 76 23.87 6.54 -10.42
C THR A 76 23.98 6.96 -8.95
N LYS A 77 24.02 5.99 -8.03
CA LYS A 77 24.25 6.29 -6.61
C LYS A 77 25.67 6.86 -6.40
N PRO A 78 25.87 7.88 -5.56
CA PRO A 78 27.18 8.37 -5.17
C PRO A 78 28.07 7.22 -4.66
N GLY A 79 29.28 7.09 -5.20
CA GLY A 79 30.21 6.02 -4.81
C GLY A 79 29.87 4.62 -5.34
N SER A 80 28.82 4.47 -6.14
CA SER A 80 28.48 3.21 -6.83
C SER A 80 28.62 3.36 -8.35
N LYS A 81 28.69 2.23 -9.06
CA LYS A 81 28.52 2.16 -10.52
C LYS A 81 27.09 1.83 -10.94
N GLN A 82 26.23 1.52 -9.97
CA GLN A 82 24.87 1.08 -10.19
C GLN A 82 23.88 2.24 -9.95
N PRO A 83 22.76 2.27 -10.69
CA PRO A 83 21.67 3.20 -10.44
C PRO A 83 20.95 2.91 -9.11
N TYR A 84 20.05 3.80 -8.68
CA TYR A 84 19.24 3.57 -7.48
C TYR A 84 18.35 2.34 -7.58
N LEU A 85 17.78 2.12 -8.78
CA LEU A 85 16.95 0.97 -9.11
C LEU A 85 17.54 0.29 -10.35
N THR A 86 17.88 -0.99 -10.24
CA THR A 86 18.60 -1.70 -11.33
C THR A 86 17.69 -2.22 -12.43
N GLU A 87 16.44 -2.53 -12.13
CA GLU A 87 15.53 -3.23 -13.05
C GLU A 87 14.16 -2.57 -13.12
N GLU A 88 13.50 -2.73 -14.25
CA GLU A 88 12.07 -2.45 -14.36
C GLU A 88 11.29 -3.45 -13.53
N LYS A 89 10.42 -2.94 -12.65
CA LYS A 89 9.57 -3.74 -11.78
C LYS A 89 8.12 -3.39 -12.06
N TYR A 90 7.31 -4.41 -12.33
CA TYR A 90 5.88 -4.27 -12.60
C TYR A 90 5.07 -5.13 -11.63
N CYS A 91 3.76 -4.91 -11.59
CA CYS A 91 2.85 -5.75 -10.81
C CYS A 91 2.65 -7.10 -11.54
N PRO A 92 2.84 -8.24 -10.87
CA PRO A 92 2.68 -9.56 -11.50
C PRO A 92 1.24 -9.83 -11.96
N GLU A 93 0.26 -9.18 -11.35
CA GLU A 93 -1.18 -9.30 -11.70
C GLU A 93 -1.55 -8.67 -13.04
N LEU A 94 -0.68 -7.81 -13.59
CA LEU A 94 -0.98 -7.06 -14.81
C LEU A 94 -0.72 -7.84 -16.11
N GLN A 95 -0.39 -9.13 -16.05
CA GLN A 95 -0.27 -10.05 -17.20
C GLN A 95 0.47 -9.47 -18.43
N GLY A 96 1.51 -8.66 -18.21
CA GLY A 96 2.33 -8.04 -19.26
C GLY A 96 2.02 -6.57 -19.56
N GLU A 97 0.99 -5.98 -18.95
CA GLU A 97 0.80 -4.53 -18.97
C GLU A 97 1.89 -3.84 -18.12
N LYS A 98 2.58 -2.88 -18.74
CA LYS A 98 3.75 -2.20 -18.15
C LYS A 98 3.34 -0.93 -17.40
N THR A 99 2.42 -1.07 -16.45
CA THR A 99 2.01 0.06 -15.61
C THR A 99 2.93 0.16 -14.40
N GLU A 100 3.55 1.32 -14.22
CA GLU A 100 4.52 1.56 -13.16
C GLU A 100 3.88 1.70 -11.78
N TYR A 101 4.65 1.36 -10.75
CA TYR A 101 4.25 1.62 -9.37
C TYR A 101 4.14 3.10 -9.09
N GLN A 102 3.15 3.48 -8.28
CA GLN A 102 2.97 4.85 -7.87
C GLN A 102 3.83 5.13 -6.66
N VAL A 103 4.84 5.97 -6.85
CA VAL A 103 5.85 6.24 -5.82
C VAL A 103 5.87 7.73 -5.54
N PHE A 104 6.07 8.06 -4.28
CA PHE A 104 6.20 9.43 -3.84
C PHE A 104 7.20 9.51 -2.70
N GLY A 105 8.12 10.47 -2.79
CA GLY A 105 9.05 10.76 -1.72
C GLY A 105 8.99 12.22 -1.32
N LYS A 106 8.80 12.49 -0.03
CA LYS A 106 8.88 13.82 0.55
C LYS A 106 10.15 13.96 1.37
N TYR A 107 10.85 15.06 1.16
CA TYR A 107 11.94 15.53 1.99
C TYR A 107 11.47 16.71 2.83
N LEU A 108 11.67 16.62 4.15
CA LEU A 108 11.45 17.72 5.08
C LEU A 108 12.66 17.87 5.98
N TYR A 109 12.87 19.08 6.49
CA TYR A 109 13.88 19.34 7.51
C TYR A 109 13.26 19.98 8.75
N GLU A 110 14.00 19.97 9.85
CA GLU A 110 13.65 20.66 11.08
C GLU A 110 14.94 21.18 11.71
N VAL A 111 14.91 22.39 12.25
CA VAL A 111 16.06 22.96 12.97
C VAL A 111 15.78 22.85 14.46
N ILE A 112 16.57 22.02 15.16
CA ILE A 112 16.48 21.82 16.61
C ILE A 112 17.81 22.26 17.22
N ASP A 113 17.77 23.22 18.14
CA ASP A 113 18.96 23.71 18.86
C ASP A 113 20.13 24.12 17.94
N GLY A 114 19.81 24.62 16.73
CA GLY A 114 20.80 25.03 15.73
C GLY A 114 21.29 23.92 14.80
N GLU A 115 20.87 22.67 15.00
CA GLU A 115 21.16 21.54 14.11
C GLU A 115 20.00 21.28 13.15
N THR A 116 20.30 21.13 11.86
CA THR A 116 19.31 20.74 10.85
C THR A 116 19.18 19.21 10.82
N LYS A 117 18.02 18.70 11.23
CA LYS A 117 17.63 17.31 11.07
C LYS A 117 16.88 17.13 9.76
N HIS A 118 17.20 16.04 9.07
CA HIS A 118 16.65 15.70 7.76
C HIS A 118 15.71 14.49 7.88
N TYR A 119 14.55 14.57 7.25
CA TYR A 119 13.53 13.53 7.30
C TYR A 119 13.06 13.18 5.89
N SER A 120 13.05 11.88 5.58
CA SER A 120 12.47 11.31 4.36
C SER A 120 11.16 10.58 4.67
N GLY A 121 10.14 10.78 3.85
CA GLY A 121 8.87 10.06 3.90
C GLY A 121 8.54 9.50 2.53
N ILE A 122 8.54 8.18 2.39
CA ILE A 122 8.37 7.49 1.12
C ILE A 122 7.12 6.62 1.16
N LEU A 123 6.28 6.78 0.13
CA LEU A 123 5.08 5.99 -0.10
C LEU A 123 5.19 5.29 -1.45
N VAL A 124 4.85 4.00 -1.47
CA VAL A 124 4.85 3.16 -2.67
C VAL A 124 3.53 2.40 -2.71
N PHE A 125 2.81 2.52 -3.82
CA PHE A 125 1.54 1.85 -4.03
C PHE A 125 1.55 1.03 -5.32
N CYS A 126 0.88 -0.12 -5.25
CA CYS A 126 0.56 -0.91 -6.42
C CYS A 126 -0.33 -0.11 -7.39
N PRO A 127 -0.06 -0.13 -8.71
CA PRO A 127 -0.91 0.55 -9.69
C PRO A 127 -2.35 0.03 -9.70
N ASN A 128 -2.56 -1.23 -9.29
CA ASN A 128 -3.88 -1.85 -9.25
C ASN A 128 -4.38 -2.19 -7.82
N ILE A 129 -4.13 -1.30 -6.86
CA ILE A 129 -4.59 -1.46 -5.48
C ILE A 129 -6.13 -1.55 -5.34
N ALA A 130 -6.88 -1.04 -6.32
CA ALA A 130 -8.34 -1.07 -6.31
C ALA A 130 -8.89 -2.50 -6.49
N ASP A 131 -8.29 -3.26 -7.41
CA ASP A 131 -8.66 -4.66 -7.66
C ASP A 131 -7.92 -5.61 -6.72
N PHE A 132 -6.71 -5.25 -6.27
CA PHE A 132 -5.85 -6.05 -5.39
C PHE A 132 -5.54 -5.32 -4.07
N PRO A 133 -6.48 -5.26 -3.12
CA PRO A 133 -6.33 -4.48 -1.88
C PRO A 133 -5.25 -5.02 -0.93
N ALA A 134 -4.81 -6.28 -1.12
CA ALA A 134 -3.72 -6.90 -0.39
C ALA A 134 -2.33 -6.42 -0.87
N HIS A 135 -2.23 -5.78 -2.03
CA HIS A 135 -0.98 -5.26 -2.59
C HIS A 135 -0.58 -3.94 -1.93
N VAL A 136 -0.32 -3.99 -0.63
CA VAL A 136 0.05 -2.85 0.20
C VAL A 136 1.25 -3.23 1.06
N LEU A 137 2.18 -2.29 1.23
CA LEU A 137 3.26 -2.46 2.20
C LEU A 137 2.68 -2.42 3.61
N ASP A 138 2.99 -3.43 4.41
CA ASP A 138 2.50 -3.54 5.78
C ASP A 138 3.12 -2.46 6.68
N LYS A 139 2.37 -2.09 7.73
CA LYS A 139 2.85 -1.14 8.74
C LYS A 139 4.19 -1.58 9.33
N ALA A 140 4.36 -2.89 9.57
CA ALA A 140 5.57 -3.44 10.15
C ALA A 140 6.79 -3.22 9.25
N PHE A 141 6.69 -3.28 7.92
CA PHE A 141 7.79 -2.92 7.04
C PHE A 141 8.25 -1.48 7.27
N TYR A 142 7.32 -0.53 7.30
CA TYR A 142 7.68 0.87 7.50
C TYR A 142 8.28 1.14 8.88
N ASP A 143 7.68 0.58 9.93
CA ASP A 143 8.19 0.69 11.31
C ASP A 143 9.63 0.18 11.44
N ASN A 144 9.98 -0.87 10.68
CA ASN A 144 11.31 -1.47 10.69
C ASN A 144 12.33 -0.74 9.79
N MET A 145 11.89 -0.11 8.70
CA MET A 145 12.78 0.48 7.69
C MET A 145 13.08 1.97 7.91
N SER A 146 12.13 2.77 8.42
CA SER A 146 12.36 4.19 8.66
C SER A 146 11.48 4.73 9.77
N THR A 147 12.12 5.28 10.80
CA THR A 147 11.47 5.90 11.97
C THR A 147 11.46 7.43 11.90
N THR A 148 11.65 8.01 10.71
CA THR A 148 11.63 9.47 10.56
C THR A 148 10.27 10.03 10.97
N LYS A 149 10.26 11.27 11.48
CA LYS A 149 9.01 11.93 11.91
C LYS A 149 7.96 11.95 10.80
N ILE A 150 8.37 12.30 9.58
CA ILE A 150 7.46 12.35 8.43
C ILE A 150 6.97 10.96 8.00
N GLN A 151 7.83 9.93 8.02
CA GLN A 151 7.40 8.57 7.69
C GLN A 151 6.33 8.09 8.70
N ASN A 152 6.54 8.30 10.00
CA ASN A 152 5.57 7.95 11.04
C ASN A 152 4.22 8.68 10.84
N VAL A 153 4.27 9.97 10.51
CA VAL A 153 3.08 10.76 10.17
C VAL A 153 2.35 10.15 8.97
N MET A 154 3.09 9.83 7.90
CA MET A 154 2.49 9.28 6.69
C MET A 154 1.85 7.91 6.92
N ILE A 155 2.48 7.03 7.70
CA ILE A 155 1.91 5.73 8.09
C ILE A 155 0.63 5.93 8.91
N SER A 156 0.65 6.86 9.87
CA SER A 156 -0.53 7.17 10.70
C SER A 156 -1.69 7.68 9.84
N ASP A 157 -1.40 8.54 8.86
CA ASP A 157 -2.40 9.06 7.94
C ASP A 157 -2.99 7.97 7.03
N LEU A 158 -2.18 7.00 6.60
CA LEU A 158 -2.69 5.81 5.88
C LEU A 158 -3.56 4.92 6.77
N ALA A 159 -3.19 4.74 8.04
CA ALA A 159 -4.01 4.01 9.00
C ALA A 159 -5.37 4.69 9.24
N LEU A 160 -5.41 6.04 9.22
CA LEU A 160 -6.67 6.78 9.28
C LEU A 160 -7.56 6.48 8.06
N ILE A 161 -7.00 6.49 6.86
CA ILE A 161 -7.74 6.13 5.63
C ILE A 161 -8.32 4.71 5.75
N ASP A 162 -7.51 3.76 6.22
CA ASP A 162 -7.94 2.37 6.38
C ASP A 162 -9.03 2.21 7.45
N SER A 163 -8.95 2.99 8.53
CA SER A 163 -9.94 2.96 9.62
C SER A 163 -11.30 3.56 9.25
N ALA A 164 -11.36 4.41 8.22
CA ALA A 164 -12.57 5.14 7.83
C ALA A 164 -13.68 4.26 7.19
N LYS A 165 -13.56 2.92 7.23
CA LYS A 165 -14.52 1.92 6.71
C LYS A 165 -15.02 2.22 5.28
N LYS A 166 -14.13 2.68 4.41
CA LYS A 166 -14.43 3.01 3.00
C LYS A 166 -14.39 1.77 2.10
N SER A 167 -15.12 1.78 0.99
CA SER A 167 -14.95 0.76 -0.07
C SER A 167 -13.54 0.84 -0.69
N ALA A 168 -13.06 -0.24 -1.32
CA ALA A 168 -11.72 -0.28 -1.95
C ALA A 168 -11.50 0.87 -2.95
N LYS A 169 -12.53 1.20 -3.74
CA LYS A 169 -12.50 2.34 -4.67
C LYS A 169 -12.35 3.67 -3.94
N GLN A 170 -13.18 3.93 -2.93
CA GLN A 170 -13.09 5.15 -2.13
C GLN A 170 -11.75 5.26 -1.40
N ARG A 171 -11.21 4.15 -0.90
CA ARG A 171 -9.87 4.09 -0.30
C ARG A 171 -8.80 4.53 -1.29
N SER A 172 -8.83 3.98 -2.51
CA SER A 172 -7.90 4.37 -3.57
C SER A 172 -8.02 5.86 -3.91
N GLU A 173 -9.24 6.39 -4.03
CA GLU A 173 -9.49 7.82 -4.29
C GLU A 173 -8.93 8.71 -3.17
N GLU A 174 -9.06 8.32 -1.89
CA GLU A 174 -8.48 9.06 -0.77
C GLU A 174 -6.95 9.01 -0.75
N ILE A 175 -6.35 7.85 -1.06
CA ILE A 175 -4.90 7.73 -1.20
C ILE A 175 -4.40 8.68 -2.31
N GLN A 176 -5.10 8.77 -3.45
CA GLN A 176 -4.74 9.72 -4.51
C GLN A 176 -4.84 11.18 -4.06
N LYS A 177 -5.91 11.56 -3.34
CA LYS A 177 -6.05 12.92 -2.78
C LYS A 177 -4.89 13.23 -1.83
N TYR A 178 -4.55 12.29 -0.95
CA TYR A 178 -3.46 12.42 0.00
C TYR A 178 -2.09 12.56 -0.68
N LEU A 179 -1.81 11.75 -1.70
CA LEU A 179 -0.61 11.88 -2.52
C LEU A 179 -0.54 13.22 -3.25
N ASN A 180 -1.66 13.68 -3.82
CA ASN A 180 -1.75 14.96 -4.49
C ASN A 180 -1.53 16.13 -3.53
N TYR A 181 -2.00 16.04 -2.28
CA TYR A 181 -1.70 17.03 -1.25
C TYR A 181 -0.18 17.15 -1.05
N TRP A 182 0.52 16.02 -0.81
CA TRP A 182 1.95 16.06 -0.54
C TRP A 182 2.79 16.50 -1.73
N LYS A 183 2.40 16.13 -2.96
CA LYS A 183 3.05 16.58 -4.21
C LYS A 183 2.97 18.09 -4.40
N ASN A 184 1.87 18.71 -3.97
CA ASN A 184 1.64 20.14 -4.16
C ASN A 184 1.96 20.98 -2.91
N THR A 185 2.33 20.35 -1.80
CA THR A 185 2.64 21.10 -0.57
C THR A 185 3.95 21.88 -0.73
N PRO A 186 3.95 23.21 -0.56
CA PRO A 186 5.15 24.04 -0.72
C PRO A 186 6.08 23.97 0.50
N HIS A 187 5.61 23.40 1.61
CA HIS A 187 6.35 23.35 2.86
C HIS A 187 7.57 22.44 2.77
N LYS A 188 8.70 22.94 3.27
CA LYS A 188 9.97 22.20 3.41
C LYS A 188 10.34 21.92 4.86
N GLU A 189 9.80 22.70 5.80
CA GLU A 189 10.00 22.48 7.23
C GLU A 189 8.90 21.55 7.77
N PHE A 190 9.28 20.62 8.64
CA PHE A 190 8.41 19.56 9.13
C PHE A 190 7.16 20.07 9.86
N ASN A 191 7.33 20.98 10.81
CA ASN A 191 6.21 21.47 11.62
C ASN A 191 5.22 22.28 10.77
N ALA A 192 5.71 23.10 9.84
CA ALA A 192 4.88 23.82 8.86
C ALA A 192 4.07 22.87 7.99
N ALA A 193 4.68 21.80 7.48
CA ALA A 193 4.00 20.81 6.66
C ALA A 193 2.95 20.00 7.45
N ASN A 194 3.27 19.62 8.70
CA ASN A 194 2.40 18.79 9.53
C ASN A 194 1.23 19.58 10.16
N SER A 195 1.37 20.90 10.30
CA SER A 195 0.33 21.81 10.81
C SER A 195 -0.47 22.51 9.71
N ASP A 196 -0.27 22.13 8.43
CA ASP A 196 -1.00 22.71 7.32
C ASP A 196 -2.53 22.56 7.51
N PRO A 197 -3.30 23.64 7.38
CA PRO A 197 -4.75 23.60 7.59
C PRO A 197 -5.48 22.59 6.71
N ALA A 198 -5.05 22.40 5.45
CA ALA A 198 -5.68 21.45 4.54
C ALA A 198 -5.44 20.01 4.99
N LEU A 199 -4.24 19.69 5.47
CA LEU A 199 -3.93 18.36 6.00
C LEU A 199 -4.71 18.08 7.29
N VAL A 200 -4.78 19.07 8.20
CA VAL A 200 -5.53 18.93 9.45
C VAL A 200 -7.02 18.75 9.19
N GLN A 201 -7.62 19.53 8.30
CA GLN A 201 -9.02 19.39 7.90
C GLN A 201 -9.29 18.03 7.25
N TRP A 202 -8.38 17.56 6.39
CA TRP A 202 -8.50 16.25 5.78
C TRP A 202 -8.48 15.12 6.82
N ARG A 203 -7.54 15.15 7.79
CA ARG A 203 -7.51 14.19 8.91
C ARG A 203 -8.81 14.20 9.72
N GLN A 204 -9.34 15.38 10.02
CA GLN A 204 -10.62 15.53 10.74
C GLN A 204 -11.79 14.95 9.94
N SER A 205 -11.78 15.05 8.61
CA SER A 205 -12.82 14.46 7.75
C SER A 205 -12.81 12.93 7.71
N LEU A 206 -11.67 12.32 8.05
CA LEU A 206 -11.48 10.87 8.11
C LEU A 206 -11.61 10.29 9.52
N ALA A 207 -11.42 11.13 10.54
CA ALA A 207 -11.56 10.70 11.92
C ALA A 207 -12.97 10.12 12.15
N PRO A 208 -13.09 8.97 12.83
CA PRO A 208 -14.39 8.47 13.24
C PRO A 208 -15.08 9.58 14.03
N ALA A 209 -16.34 9.86 13.71
CA ALA A 209 -17.13 10.84 14.45
C ALA A 209 -16.94 10.56 15.94
N ALA A 210 -16.49 11.57 16.69
CA ALA A 210 -16.43 11.46 18.14
C ALA A 210 -17.79 10.94 18.60
N PRO A 211 -17.85 9.91 19.48
CA PRO A 211 -19.14 9.45 20.00
C PRO A 211 -19.87 10.68 20.49
N SER A 212 -21.09 10.85 19.99
CA SER A 212 -21.94 11.96 20.40
C SER A 212 -22.06 11.89 21.92
N GLN A 213 -21.95 13.01 22.63
CA GLN A 213 -22.12 13.03 24.09
C GLN A 213 -23.49 12.48 24.55
N SER A 214 -24.43 12.26 23.62
CA SER A 214 -25.70 11.57 23.85
C SER A 214 -25.58 10.05 24.02
N ASP A 215 -24.45 9.41 23.66
CA ASP A 215 -24.27 7.95 23.82
C ASP A 215 -23.69 7.55 25.19
N PHE A 216 -23.41 8.53 26.08
CA PHE A 216 -22.90 8.30 27.44
C PHE A 216 -23.96 8.44 28.56
N PHE A 217 -25.20 8.82 28.22
CA PHE A 217 -26.29 9.02 29.18
C PHE A 217 -27.52 8.17 28.87
N SER A 218 -27.32 6.87 28.68
CA SER A 218 -28.43 5.91 28.67
C SER A 218 -28.05 4.63 29.40
N GLU A 219 -27.57 4.79 30.63
CA GLU A 219 -27.54 3.73 31.64
C GLU A 219 -27.61 4.34 33.06
N GLU A 220 -28.65 5.14 33.32
CA GLU A 220 -29.11 5.39 34.68
C GLU A 220 -30.05 4.24 35.08
N ASN A 221 -29.47 3.08 35.37
CA ASN A 221 -30.18 1.98 36.01
C ASN A 221 -29.95 2.08 37.52
N ILE A 222 -30.95 2.69 38.18
CA ILE A 222 -31.49 2.34 39.50
C ILE A 222 -30.42 2.01 40.56
N ILE A 223 -29.99 3.03 41.30
CA ILE A 223 -29.46 2.83 42.65
C ILE A 223 -30.66 2.50 43.53
N GLU A 224 -30.84 1.22 43.85
CA GLU A 224 -31.78 0.75 44.86
C GLU A 224 -31.25 1.20 46.24
N GLU A 225 -31.99 2.12 46.85
CA GLU A 225 -31.74 2.73 48.15
C GLU A 225 -31.90 1.66 49.26
N ALA A 226 -30.78 1.17 49.79
CA ALA A 226 -30.79 0.30 50.97
C ALA A 226 -30.87 1.15 52.25
N THR A 227 -32.07 1.23 52.82
CA THR A 227 -32.35 1.71 54.18
C THR A 227 -31.56 0.92 55.24
N PRO A 228 -30.99 1.56 56.28
CA PRO A 228 -30.30 0.87 57.37
C PRO A 228 -31.29 0.32 58.41
N PRO A 229 -31.04 -0.86 59.04
CA PRO A 229 -31.88 -1.33 60.12
C PRO A 229 -31.59 -0.58 61.43
N GLU A 230 -32.68 -0.21 62.08
CA GLU A 230 -32.76 0.45 63.37
C GLU A 230 -32.14 -0.38 64.50
N THR A 231 -31.79 0.37 65.53
CA THR A 231 -31.19 -0.02 66.79
C THR A 231 -32.24 -0.73 67.65
N GLU A 232 -31.96 -1.94 68.15
CA GLU A 232 -32.65 -2.48 69.32
C GLU A 232 -31.66 -2.61 70.48
N THR A 233 -31.89 -1.76 71.48
CA THR A 233 -31.43 -1.91 72.86
C THR A 233 -32.43 -2.77 73.63
N GLU A 234 -31.98 -3.89 74.20
CA GLU A 234 -32.26 -4.31 75.59
C GLU A 234 -31.25 -5.38 76.05
#